data_AF-A0A2A7W447-F1
#
_entry.id   AF-A0A2A7W447-F1
#
_cell.length_a   1.000
_cell.length_b   1.000
_cell.length_c   1.000
_cell.angle_alpha   90.00
_cell.angle_beta   90.00
_cell.angle_gamma   90.00
#
_symmetry.space_group_name_H-M   'P 1'
#
loop_
_entity.id
_entity.type
_entity.pdbx_description
1 polymer ?
#
loop_
_entity_poly.entity_id
_entity_poly.type
_entity_poly.pdbx_seq_one_letter_code
_entity_poly.pdbx_strand_id
1 'polypeptide(L)'
;MYYFDILYLAFIILYFYLLRRTFSMKVMLKNENTGQIKQAKIGFSWTVFFFGFFPAIFRGDWKWFLIILIASMFTFGFSNLVFCFIYNKLYINDLLAQGYKAADEYSLSALQQKNIVA
;
A
#
# COMPACT_ATOMS: atom_id res chain seq x y z
N MET A 1 -10.46 35.25 18.75
CA MET A 1 -11.39 34.11 18.87
C MET A 1 -11.56 33.41 17.52
N TYR A 2 -12.14 34.06 16.49
CA TYR A 2 -12.32 33.48 15.14
C TYR A 2 -11.12 32.78 14.48
N TYR A 3 -9.90 33.33 14.59
CA TYR A 3 -8.72 32.72 13.96
C TYR A 3 -8.36 31.35 14.58
N PHE A 4 -8.55 31.22 15.90
CA PHE A 4 -8.31 29.97 16.63
C PHE A 4 -9.30 28.89 16.19
N ASP A 5 -10.57 29.25 16.01
CA ASP A 5 -11.62 28.33 15.56
C ASP A 5 -11.38 27.84 14.13
N ILE A 6 -10.97 28.73 13.22
CA ILE A 6 -10.66 28.38 11.82
C ILE A 6 -9.45 27.44 11.74
N LEU A 7 -8.38 27.73 12.49
CA LEU A 7 -7.20 26.86 12.55
C LEU A 7 -7.54 25.49 13.10
N TYR A 8 -8.31 25.43 14.18
CA TYR A 8 -8.74 24.17 14.79
C TYR A 8 -9.59 23.34 13.82
N LEU A 9 -10.51 23.97 13.08
CA LEU A 9 -11.28 23.31 12.03
C LEU A 9 -10.38 22.80 10.89
N ALA A 10 -9.38 23.58 10.48
CA ALA A 10 -8.41 23.18 9.45
C ALA A 10 -7.58 21.97 9.89
N PHE A 11 -7.13 21.92 11.15
CA PHE A 11 -6.45 20.76 11.72
C PHE A 11 -7.36 19.53 11.78
N ILE A 12 -8.63 19.70 12.15
CA ILE A 12 -9.61 18.60 12.15
C ILE A 12 -9.84 18.06 10.73
N ILE A 13 -10.04 18.93 9.75
CA ILE A 13 -10.24 18.55 8.34
C ILE A 13 -8.99 17.84 7.82
N LEU A 14 -7.80 18.39 8.09
CA LEU A 14 -6.54 17.76 7.73
C LEU A 14 -6.37 16.40 8.40
N TYR A 15 -6.70 16.28 9.69
CA TYR A 15 -6.67 15.02 10.42
C TYR A 15 -7.60 13.98 9.79
N PHE A 16 -8.86 14.32 9.52
CA PHE A 16 -9.80 13.41 8.86
C PHE A 16 -9.39 13.07 7.41
N TYR A 17 -8.80 14.03 6.69
CA TYR A 17 -8.25 13.79 5.35
C TYR A 17 -7.09 12.79 5.40
N LEU A 18 -6.17 12.98 6.34
CA LEU A 18 -5.04 12.08 6.58
C LEU A 18 -5.53 10.69 7.05
N LEU A 19 -6.48 10.63 7.98
CA LEU A 19 -7.09 9.40 8.47
C LEU A 19 -7.78 8.63 7.34
N ARG A 20 -8.49 9.32 6.44
CA ARG A 20 -9.10 8.69 5.27
C ARG A 20 -8.06 8.11 4.30
N ARG A 21 -6.90 8.75 4.17
CA ARG A 21 -5.79 8.29 3.32
C ARG A 21 -5.07 7.05 3.85
N THR A 22 -5.17 6.74 5.14
CA THR A 22 -4.47 5.59 5.76
C THR A 22 -5.33 4.33 5.84
N PHE A 23 -6.59 4.37 5.41
CA PHE A 23 -7.41 3.17 5.30
C PHE A 23 -6.81 2.17 4.30
N SER A 24 -6.64 0.93 4.76
CA SER A 24 -6.17 -0.17 3.95
C SER A 24 -7.31 -1.13 3.62
N MET A 25 -7.45 -1.48 2.34
CA MET A 25 -8.43 -2.45 1.86
C MET A 25 -7.70 -3.73 1.47
N LYS A 26 -8.30 -4.89 1.72
CA LYS A 26 -7.74 -6.18 1.31
C LYS A 26 -8.36 -6.58 -0.03
N VAL A 27 -7.54 -7.09 -0.95
CA VAL A 27 -7.98 -7.62 -2.24
C VAL A 27 -7.38 -8.99 -2.47
N MET A 28 -8.09 -9.81 -3.24
CA MET A 28 -7.65 -11.13 -3.64
C MET A 28 -7.30 -11.12 -5.13
N LEU A 29 -6.09 -11.61 -5.43
CA LEU A 29 -5.57 -11.71 -6.79
C LEU A 29 -5.36 -13.18 -7.12
N LYS A 30 -5.86 -13.63 -8.27
CA LYS A 30 -5.72 -14.99 -8.76
C LYS A 30 -4.95 -15.00 -10.07
N ASN A 31 -3.96 -15.88 -10.18
CA ASN A 31 -3.30 -16.16 -11.44
C ASN A 31 -4.13 -17.22 -12.19
N GLU A 32 -4.59 -16.89 -13.40
CA GLU A 32 -5.42 -17.81 -14.19
C GLU A 32 -4.63 -19.02 -14.72
N ASN A 33 -3.33 -18.85 -14.97
CA ASN A 33 -2.48 -19.89 -15.53
C ASN A 33 -2.05 -20.93 -14.48
N THR A 34 -1.78 -20.48 -13.24
CA THR A 34 -1.30 -21.36 -12.16
C THR A 34 -2.37 -21.70 -11.12
N GLY A 35 -3.51 -21.00 -11.13
CA GLY A 35 -4.55 -21.10 -10.11
C GLY A 35 -4.16 -20.49 -8.75
N GLN A 36 -2.95 -19.95 -8.60
CA GLN A 36 -2.47 -19.41 -7.33
C GLN A 36 -3.25 -18.16 -6.93
N ILE A 37 -3.67 -18.11 -5.67
CA ILE A 37 -4.36 -16.96 -5.08
C ILE A 37 -3.42 -16.26 -4.10
N LYS A 38 -3.31 -14.94 -4.21
CA LYS A 38 -2.54 -14.08 -3.31
C LYS A 38 -3.43 -12.99 -2.74
N GLN A 39 -3.32 -12.78 -1.43
CA GLN A 39 -3.94 -11.65 -0.77
C GLN A 39 -2.99 -10.44 -0.79
N ALA A 40 -3.52 -9.28 -1.16
CA ALA A 40 -2.80 -8.02 -1.13
C ALA A 40 -3.60 -6.94 -0.41
N LYS A 41 -2.92 -5.85 -0.04
CA LYS A 41 -3.54 -4.68 0.57
C LYS A 41 -3.39 -3.50 -0.37
N ILE A 42 -4.45 -2.71 -0.54
CA ILE A 42 -4.43 -1.40 -1.20
C ILE A 42 -4.33 -0.33 -0.10
N GLY A 43 -3.54 0.71 -0.34
CA GLY A 43 -3.43 1.88 0.53
C GLY A 43 -2.18 1.82 1.43
N PHE A 44 -2.22 2.56 2.52
CA PHE A 44 -1.09 2.69 3.44
C PHE A 44 -0.67 1.35 4.05
N SER A 45 0.64 1.12 4.10
CA SER A 45 1.26 -0.07 4.65
C SER A 45 1.80 0.19 6.05
N TRP A 46 0.93 0.01 7.05
CA TRP A 46 1.31 0.07 8.46
C TRP A 46 2.49 -0.85 8.80
N THR A 47 2.56 -2.01 8.17
CA THR A 47 3.65 -2.96 8.40
C THR A 47 4.98 -2.47 7.86
N VAL A 48 5.01 -1.73 6.73
CA VAL A 48 6.26 -1.14 6.22
C VAL A 48 6.66 0.08 7.04
N PHE A 49 5.69 0.85 7.53
CA PHE A 49 5.96 2.01 8.39
C PHE A 49 6.74 1.62 9.65
N PHE A 50 6.33 0.56 10.35
CA PHE A 50 6.99 0.11 11.57
C PHE A 50 8.18 -0.84 11.34
N PHE A 51 8.12 -1.67 10.29
CA PHE A 51 9.06 -2.79 10.11
C PHE A 51 9.83 -2.75 8.78
N GLY A 52 9.76 -1.66 8.02
CA GLY A 52 10.52 -1.48 6.78
C GLY A 52 10.33 -2.64 5.79
N PHE A 53 11.40 -3.41 5.56
CA PHE A 53 11.45 -4.48 4.55
C PHE A 53 10.83 -5.82 4.99
N PHE A 54 10.57 -6.05 6.29
CA PHE A 54 10.02 -7.32 6.79
C PHE A 54 8.76 -7.81 6.04
N PRO A 55 7.79 -6.94 5.69
CA PRO A 55 6.59 -7.37 4.96
C PRO A 55 6.85 -7.89 3.55
N ALA A 56 7.97 -7.52 2.93
CA ALA A 56 8.36 -8.05 1.62
C ALA A 56 8.84 -9.50 1.73
N ILE A 57 9.60 -9.82 2.78
CA ILE A 57 10.03 -11.20 3.06
C ILE A 57 8.82 -12.11 3.27
N PHE A 58 7.88 -11.72 4.14
CA PHE A 58 6.70 -12.55 4.43
C PHE A 58 5.75 -12.74 3.23
N ARG A 59 5.82 -11.86 2.23
CA ARG A 59 5.04 -11.98 0.99
C ARG A 59 5.80 -12.72 -0.13
N GLY A 60 7.06 -13.09 0.11
CA GLY A 60 7.94 -13.66 -0.92
C GLY A 60 8.30 -12.67 -2.03
N ASP A 61 8.26 -11.37 -1.73
CA ASP A 61 8.61 -10.30 -2.68
C ASP A 61 10.08 -9.92 -2.52
N TRP A 62 10.95 -10.74 -3.13
CA TRP A 62 12.40 -10.56 -3.05
C TRP A 62 12.90 -9.27 -3.71
N LYS A 63 12.20 -8.81 -4.77
CA LYS A 63 12.57 -7.58 -5.49
C LYS A 63 12.42 -6.37 -4.59
N TRP A 64 11.24 -6.17 -3.98
CA TRP A 64 11.02 -5.03 -3.11
C TRP A 64 11.71 -5.17 -1.75
N PHE A 65 11.93 -6.41 -1.27
CA PHE A 65 12.77 -6.65 -0.09
C PHE A 65 14.15 -6.00 -0.25
N LEU A 66 14.87 -6.29 -1.34
CA LEU A 66 16.22 -5.75 -1.56
C LEU A 66 16.20 -4.24 -1.74
N ILE A 67 15.23 -3.70 -2.49
CA ILE A 67 15.11 -2.25 -2.73
C ILE A 67 14.87 -1.50 -1.41
N ILE A 68 13.91 -1.95 -0.60
CA ILE A 68 13.58 -1.30 0.67
C ILE A 68 14.72 -1.45 1.67
N LEU A 69 15.37 -2.62 1.73
CA LEU A 69 16.52 -2.85 2.61
C LEU A 69 17.66 -1.88 2.29
N ILE A 70 18.07 -1.80 1.01
CA ILE A 70 19.16 -0.93 0.57
C ILE A 70 18.81 0.53 0.83
N ALA A 71 17.60 0.96 0.45
CA ALA A 71 17.15 2.33 0.70
C ALA A 71 17.11 2.65 2.21
N SER A 72 16.66 1.70 3.04
CA SER A 72 16.61 1.85 4.49
C SER A 72 18.01 1.93 5.10
N MET A 73 19.01 1.24 4.55
CA MET A 73 20.39 1.33 5.01
C MET A 73 20.98 2.72 4.73
N PHE A 74 20.84 3.23 3.50
CA PHE A 74 21.38 4.54 3.13
C PHE A 74 20.64 5.73 3.76
N THR A 75 19.36 5.55 4.11
CA THR A 75 18.53 6.60 4.72
C THR A 75 18.33 6.41 6.22
N PHE A 76 19.03 5.45 6.85
CA PHE A 76 18.83 5.10 8.26
C PHE A 76 17.35 4.86 8.64
N GLY A 77 16.59 4.23 7.74
CA GLY A 77 15.17 3.91 7.93
C GLY A 77 14.18 4.99 7.48
N PHE A 78 14.62 6.20 7.13
CA PHE A 78 13.71 7.27 6.70
C PHE A 78 12.97 6.94 5.40
N SER A 79 13.55 6.12 4.50
CA SER A 79 12.86 5.66 3.29
C SER A 79 11.56 4.91 3.58
N ASN A 80 11.42 4.30 4.77
CA ASN A 80 10.20 3.57 5.16
C ASN A 80 8.98 4.50 5.22
N LEU A 81 9.17 5.80 5.50
CA LEU A 81 8.12 6.82 5.48
C LEU A 81 7.58 7.09 4.08
N VAL A 82 8.38 6.84 3.04
CA VAL A 82 7.94 6.93 1.65
C VAL A 82 7.32 5.59 1.23
N PHE A 83 8.02 4.50 1.50
CA PHE A 83 7.58 3.16 1.09
C PHE A 83 6.26 2.73 1.73
N CYS A 84 5.92 3.20 2.93
CA CYS A 84 4.63 2.89 3.54
C CYS A 84 3.43 3.38 2.70
N PHE A 85 3.58 4.44 1.89
CA PHE A 85 2.51 4.92 1.00
C PHE A 85 2.46 4.16 -0.33
N ILE A 86 3.61 3.72 -0.87
CA ILE A 86 3.71 3.23 -2.25
C ILE A 86 3.85 1.71 -2.37
N TYR A 87 4.46 1.04 -1.39
CA TYR A 87 4.86 -0.38 -1.49
C TYR A 87 3.69 -1.31 -1.83
N ASN A 88 2.56 -1.16 -1.14
CA ASN A 88 1.38 -1.98 -1.38
C ASN A 88 0.87 -1.90 -2.83
N LYS A 89 0.89 -0.70 -3.42
CA LYS A 89 0.51 -0.50 -4.83
C LYS A 89 1.53 -1.11 -5.79
N LEU A 90 2.82 -0.94 -5.50
CA LEU A 90 3.91 -1.51 -6.30
C LEU A 90 3.84 -3.04 -6.31
N TYR A 91 3.64 -3.66 -5.15
CA TYR A 91 3.44 -5.11 -5.02
C TYR A 91 2.26 -5.62 -5.85
N ILE A 92 1.11 -4.92 -5.81
CA ILE A 92 -0.06 -5.29 -6.62
C ILE A 92 0.26 -5.18 -8.11
N ASN A 93 0.85 -4.07 -8.55
CA ASN A 93 1.22 -3.88 -9.96
C ASN A 93 2.15 -4.98 -10.48
N ASP A 94 3.11 -5.41 -9.66
CA ASP A 94 4.00 -6.52 -10.01
C ASP A 94 3.26 -7.84 -10.13
N LEU A 95 2.27 -8.10 -9.28
CA LEU A 95 1.40 -9.28 -9.42
C LEU A 95 0.56 -9.19 -10.70
N LEU A 96 -0.02 -8.03 -11.01
CA LEU A 96 -0.77 -7.84 -12.26
C LEU A 96 0.12 -8.10 -13.49
N ALA A 97 1.35 -7.58 -13.48
CA ALA A 97 2.34 -7.84 -14.54
C ALA A 97 2.74 -9.32 -14.66
N GLN A 98 2.62 -10.11 -13.58
CA GLN A 98 2.83 -11.56 -13.57
C GLN A 98 1.59 -12.36 -14.02
N GLY A 99 0.54 -11.70 -14.50
CA GLY A 99 -0.69 -12.35 -14.99
C GLY A 99 -1.71 -12.67 -13.90
N TYR A 100 -1.58 -12.07 -12.72
CA TYR A 100 -2.66 -12.12 -11.73
C TYR A 100 -3.77 -11.14 -12.10
N LYS A 101 -5.02 -11.52 -11.79
CA LYS A 101 -6.21 -10.69 -11.96
C LYS A 101 -7.01 -10.66 -10.66
N ALA A 102 -7.98 -9.76 -10.56
CA ALA A 102 -8.93 -9.75 -9.45
C ALA A 102 -9.63 -11.11 -9.34
N ALA A 103 -9.68 -11.69 -8.14
CA ALA A 103 -10.32 -12.98 -7.92
C ALA A 103 -11.86 -12.90 -7.82
N ASP A 104 -12.38 -11.70 -7.58
CA ASP A 104 -13.80 -11.43 -7.34
C ASP A 104 -14.16 -9.98 -7.75
N GLU A 105 -15.46 -9.68 -7.87
CA GLU A 105 -15.98 -8.38 -8.30
C GLU A 105 -15.67 -7.24 -7.31
N TYR A 106 -15.61 -7.55 -6.01
CA TYR A 106 -15.21 -6.58 -4.99
C TYR A 106 -13.75 -6.17 -5.16
N SER A 107 -12.85 -7.15 -5.34
CA SER A 107 -11.43 -6.93 -5.62
C SER A 107 -11.24 -6.13 -6.91
N LEU A 108 -12.01 -6.42 -7.96
CA LEU A 108 -11.96 -5.69 -9.23
C LEU A 108 -12.37 -4.22 -9.04
N SER A 109 -13.50 -3.99 -8.38
CA SER A 109 -14.03 -2.64 -8.10
C SER A 109 -13.05 -1.83 -7.24
N ALA A 110 -12.42 -2.47 -6.24
CA ALA A 110 -11.43 -1.83 -5.38
C ALA A 110 -10.15 -1.41 -6.13
N LEU A 111 -9.71 -2.23 -7.08
CA LEU A 111 -8.56 -1.93 -7.95
C LEU A 111 -8.88 -0.78 -8.92
N GLN A 112 -10.05 -0.84 -9.57
CA GLN A 112 -10.54 0.21 -10.48
C GLN A 112 -10.70 1.56 -9.77
N GLN A 113 -11.32 1.58 -8.59
CA GLN A 113 -11.49 2.81 -7.80
C GLN A 113 -10.15 3.51 -7.48
N LYS A 114 -9.05 2.76 -7.46
CA LYS A 114 -7.72 3.26 -7.12
C LYS A 114 -6.84 3.48 -8.35
N ASN A 115 -7.40 3.38 -9.55
CA ASN A 115 -6.68 3.44 -10.82
C ASN A 115 -5.48 2.47 -10.83
N ILE A 116 -5.70 1.28 -10.26
CA ILE A 116 -4.77 0.15 -10.29
C ILE A 116 -5.41 -0.81 -11.29
N VAL A 117 -5.15 -0.61 -12.57
CA VAL A 117 -5.85 -1.36 -13.64
C VAL A 117 -5.01 -2.59 -14.00
N ALA A 118 -5.71 -3.73 -14.13
CA ALA A 118 -5.22 -4.96 -14.72
C ALA A 118 -5.48 -4.96 -16.23
#